data_AF-A0AAV5GDJ6-F1
#
_entry.id   AF-A0AAV5GDJ6-F1
#
_cell.length_a   1.000
_cell.length_b   1.000
_cell.length_c   1.000
_cell.angle_alpha   90.00
_cell.angle_beta   90.00
_cell.angle_gamma   90.00
#
_symmetry.space_group_name_H-M   'P 1'
#
loop_
_entity.id
_entity.type
_entity.pdbx_description
1 polymer ?
#
loop_
_entity_poly.entity_id
_entity_poly.type
_entity_poly.pdbx_seq_one_letter_code
_entity_poly.pdbx_strand_id
1 'polypeptide(L)'
;MRVYLPGPRGGVLIEDTGYFLEILPHVKFAGVFDVHSYPPGSPNKPDLNLRMMPIDIVGCLGVVRVQRLTYLIVATLPVTSIGMEDVDVEVVRDCLFVCLDGPMHPPDVRDHAHPCYDLHQILTDGSIMYSKMQDLSSHLLSRIRVQQQRDAACFPTPRTDDAGATTAAHRLSEGTFEFVWNDYILAPLLQLRDTLDEKHKAEFNARSFILRVVQGFFGAAEVELPSGKVMLSVTSRREWGRAGTRFEKRGIDKYGYVANFAETETILRTADKIISFVQVRGSVPEKDHWTGHLKLSIAQPVQVVSLRPFMLHMHDLVRMYSAVHAFSLLSNAKDASLAAEGDLNDCYEALCTLGQRQDDILAKASTFERFDVSKRIMLSSGVAGMPKAIGKDVEPVLDRFGATVADIDSETGKYELQSEQQGVFRVNCRDCLDRSNLGEYSISAAALNKELSALGLPTLEQSDELNRVHRKLFSAFIRDGVVTPNQTIENLEAGRERHMQAALHDRQKNRATEVLTGQYENEEPTPVFNWVRPTTLTLDTISSWLPQAPAGLLGALPVVHAEAPTTPALTPTDSDSFSLPAHSP
;
A
#
# COMPACT_ATOMS: atom_id res chain seq x y z
N MET A 1 11.69 -15.94 -2.58
CA MET A 1 12.82 -15.11 -3.06
C MET A 1 13.96 -15.11 -2.07
N ARG A 2 15.18 -14.91 -2.57
CA ARG A 2 16.41 -14.79 -1.78
C ARG A 2 17.20 -13.58 -2.23
N VAL A 3 17.77 -12.85 -1.28
CA VAL A 3 18.74 -11.79 -1.55
C VAL A 3 20.14 -12.26 -1.15
N TYR A 4 21.11 -12.00 -2.01
CA TYR A 4 22.52 -12.26 -1.79
C TYR A 4 23.22 -10.92 -1.64
N LEU A 5 23.85 -10.74 -0.47
CA LEU A 5 24.60 -9.53 -0.15
C LEU A 5 25.81 -9.37 -1.08
N PRO A 6 26.35 -8.14 -1.18
CA PRO A 6 27.47 -7.86 -2.07
C PRO A 6 28.64 -8.80 -1.81
N GLY A 7 29.09 -9.48 -2.87
CA GLY A 7 30.33 -10.26 -2.90
C GLY A 7 31.53 -9.38 -3.27
N PRO A 8 32.77 -9.90 -3.33
CA PRO A 8 33.99 -9.10 -3.50
C PRO A 8 34.02 -8.25 -4.79
N ARG A 9 33.18 -8.60 -5.78
CA ARG A 9 33.01 -7.88 -7.05
C ARG A 9 31.98 -6.74 -6.97
N GLY A 10 31.38 -6.49 -5.80
CA GLY A 10 30.29 -5.54 -5.62
C GLY A 10 28.94 -6.07 -6.11
N GLY A 11 27.87 -5.42 -5.69
CA GLY A 11 26.51 -5.60 -6.22
C GLY A 11 25.64 -6.65 -5.53
N VAL A 12 24.34 -6.37 -5.51
CA VAL A 12 23.31 -7.17 -4.87
C VAL A 12 22.66 -8.08 -5.90
N LEU A 13 22.40 -9.33 -5.54
CA LEU A 13 21.72 -10.29 -6.39
C LEU A 13 20.42 -10.74 -5.72
N ILE A 14 19.32 -10.70 -6.44
CA ILE A 14 18.03 -11.24 -6.00
C ILE A 14 17.68 -12.44 -6.87
N GLU A 15 17.33 -13.56 -6.25
CA GLU A 15 16.94 -14.79 -6.92
C GLU A 15 15.51 -15.15 -6.53
N ASP A 16 14.72 -15.55 -7.52
CA ASP A 16 13.48 -16.26 -7.25
C ASP A 16 13.17 -17.24 -8.38
N THR A 17 13.03 -18.51 -8.01
CA THR A 17 12.68 -19.61 -8.93
C THR A 17 13.54 -19.62 -10.21
N GLY A 18 14.84 -19.37 -10.06
CA GLY A 18 15.80 -19.34 -11.16
C GLY A 18 15.77 -18.10 -12.06
N TYR A 19 14.95 -17.09 -11.73
CA TYR A 19 15.12 -15.74 -12.25
C TYR A 19 16.08 -14.95 -11.37
N PHE A 20 17.01 -14.23 -11.97
CA PHE A 20 18.00 -13.43 -11.26
C PHE A 20 17.91 -11.96 -11.64
N LEU A 21 18.01 -11.09 -10.64
CA LEU A 21 18.16 -9.65 -10.80
C LEU A 21 19.46 -9.23 -10.12
N GLU A 22 20.46 -8.88 -10.91
CA GLU A 22 21.78 -8.44 -10.44
C GLU A 22 21.88 -6.92 -10.56
N ILE A 23 22.16 -6.25 -9.45
CA ILE A 23 22.22 -4.80 -9.32
C ILE A 23 23.66 -4.40 -8.99
N LEU A 24 24.30 -3.66 -9.89
CA LEU A 24 25.69 -3.25 -9.80
C LEU A 24 25.79 -1.72 -9.74
N PRO A 25 26.63 -1.13 -8.88
CA PRO A 25 26.91 0.31 -8.92
C PRO A 25 27.51 0.70 -10.28
N HIS A 26 26.97 1.75 -10.90
CA HIS A 26 27.50 2.24 -12.17
C HIS A 26 28.89 2.88 -11.96
N VAL A 27 29.84 2.54 -12.82
CA VAL A 27 31.26 2.89 -12.65
C VAL A 27 31.52 4.41 -12.63
N LYS A 28 30.68 5.21 -13.31
CA LYS A 28 30.91 6.66 -13.51
C LYS A 28 29.96 7.59 -12.77
N PHE A 29 28.79 7.11 -12.36
CA PHE A 29 27.71 7.98 -11.91
C PHE A 29 27.17 7.46 -10.58
N ALA A 30 27.41 8.21 -9.50
CA ALA A 30 26.90 7.87 -8.19
C ALA A 30 25.37 7.91 -8.17
N GLY A 31 24.73 6.95 -7.49
CA GLY A 31 23.27 6.82 -7.47
C GLY A 31 22.65 6.24 -8.76
N VAL A 32 23.48 5.82 -9.72
CA VAL A 32 23.05 5.07 -10.90
C VAL A 32 23.50 3.62 -10.75
N PHE A 33 22.63 2.68 -11.09
CA PHE A 33 22.87 1.24 -10.96
C PHE A 33 22.59 0.53 -12.28
N ASP A 34 23.52 -0.31 -12.71
CA ASP A 34 23.35 -1.20 -13.84
C ASP A 34 22.64 -2.47 -13.37
N VAL A 35 21.55 -2.82 -14.06
CA VAL A 35 20.72 -3.97 -13.71
C VAL A 35 20.73 -4.99 -14.82
N HIS A 36 21.15 -6.21 -14.47
CA HIS A 36 21.08 -7.38 -15.34
C HIS A 36 19.96 -8.30 -14.87
N SER A 37 19.09 -8.69 -15.80
CA SER A 37 18.05 -9.68 -15.55
C SER A 37 18.34 -10.96 -16.30
N TYR A 38 18.15 -12.10 -15.64
CA TYR A 38 18.40 -13.42 -16.19
C TYR A 38 17.16 -14.29 -15.98
N PRO A 39 16.30 -14.45 -17.00
CA PRO A 39 15.17 -15.36 -16.95
C PRO A 39 15.60 -16.81 -16.69
N PRO A 40 14.69 -17.68 -16.21
CA PRO A 40 14.97 -19.09 -16.05
C PRO A 40 15.57 -19.71 -17.32
N GLY A 41 16.63 -20.50 -17.14
CA GLY A 41 17.36 -21.13 -18.24
C GLY A 41 18.41 -20.25 -18.94
N SER A 42 18.68 -19.05 -18.45
CA SER A 42 19.74 -18.19 -19.00
C SER A 42 21.13 -18.85 -18.89
N PRO A 43 21.92 -18.87 -19.98
CA PRO A 43 23.23 -19.56 -20.01
C PRO A 43 24.30 -18.86 -19.17
N ASN A 44 24.21 -17.54 -19.02
CA ASN A 44 25.19 -16.70 -18.31
C ASN A 44 24.68 -16.27 -16.92
N LYS A 45 23.95 -17.14 -16.22
CA LYS A 45 23.43 -16.81 -14.88
C LYS A 45 24.57 -16.59 -13.87
N PRO A 46 24.37 -15.73 -12.85
CA PRO A 46 25.37 -15.52 -11.80
C PRO A 46 25.72 -16.82 -11.05
N ASP A 47 27.01 -17.01 -10.74
CA ASP A 47 27.47 -18.12 -9.90
C ASP A 47 27.21 -17.80 -8.41
N LEU A 48 26.32 -18.59 -7.80
CA LEU A 48 25.91 -18.42 -6.41
C LEU A 48 26.99 -18.85 -5.41
N ASN A 49 27.95 -19.69 -5.81
CA ASN A 49 29.02 -20.15 -4.91
C ASN A 49 30.01 -19.05 -4.54
N LEU A 50 30.02 -17.94 -5.28
CA LEU A 50 30.87 -16.77 -5.05
C LEU A 50 30.19 -15.70 -4.17
N ARG A 51 28.99 -15.98 -3.64
CA ARG A 51 28.16 -15.03 -2.89
C ARG A 51 28.08 -15.43 -1.41
N MET A 52 27.79 -14.45 -0.56
CA MET A 52 27.49 -14.68 0.86
C MET A 52 26.25 -15.56 1.03
N MET A 53 26.01 -16.09 2.25
CA MET A 53 24.80 -16.85 2.56
C MET A 53 23.54 -16.07 2.15
N PRO A 54 22.59 -16.69 1.42
CA PRO A 54 21.36 -16.03 1.03
C PRO A 54 20.52 -15.68 2.26
N ILE A 55 19.78 -14.58 2.15
CA ILE A 55 18.75 -14.22 3.12
C ILE A 55 17.40 -14.38 2.43
N ASP A 56 16.50 -15.13 3.06
CA ASP A 56 15.14 -15.30 2.58
C ASP A 56 14.36 -13.98 2.74
N ILE A 57 13.74 -13.56 1.65
CA ILE A 57 12.94 -12.33 1.59
C ILE A 57 11.59 -12.60 0.94
N VAL A 58 10.61 -11.80 1.33
CA VAL A 58 9.26 -11.85 0.77
C VAL A 58 9.20 -11.11 -0.57
N GLY A 59 9.90 -9.98 -0.67
CA GLY A 59 9.94 -9.11 -1.84
C GLY A 59 10.50 -7.72 -1.50
N CYS A 60 10.52 -6.83 -2.49
CA CYS A 60 11.09 -5.49 -2.36
C CYS A 60 10.04 -4.47 -1.94
N LEU A 61 10.33 -3.71 -0.88
CA LEU A 61 9.48 -2.60 -0.40
C LEU A 61 9.81 -1.27 -1.10
N GLY A 62 11.02 -1.13 -1.65
CA GLY A 62 11.42 0.08 -2.38
C GLY A 62 12.91 0.38 -2.25
N VAL A 63 13.29 1.57 -2.69
CA VAL A 63 14.65 2.06 -2.70
C VAL A 63 14.66 3.47 -2.13
N VAL A 64 15.55 3.73 -1.17
CA VAL A 64 15.74 5.05 -0.56
C VAL A 64 17.17 5.51 -0.70
N ARG A 65 17.37 6.82 -0.69
CA ARG A 65 18.70 7.43 -0.66
C ARG A 65 18.82 8.28 0.60
N VAL A 66 19.73 7.91 1.49
CA VAL A 66 19.91 8.54 2.80
C VAL A 66 21.39 8.76 3.05
N GLN A 67 21.79 10.00 3.36
CA GLN A 67 23.19 10.38 3.60
C GLN A 67 24.11 9.97 2.43
N ARG A 68 23.66 10.18 1.18
CA ARG A 68 24.37 9.84 -0.06
C ARG A 68 24.57 8.35 -0.35
N LEU A 69 23.97 7.47 0.45
CA LEU A 69 23.97 6.04 0.22
C LEU A 69 22.57 5.59 -0.20
N THR A 70 22.51 4.75 -1.22
CA THR A 70 21.29 4.14 -1.73
C THR A 70 21.10 2.78 -1.07
N TYR A 71 19.89 2.55 -0.54
CA TYR A 71 19.50 1.31 0.12
C TYR A 71 18.31 0.69 -0.60
N LEU A 72 18.44 -0.58 -0.98
CA LEU A 72 17.31 -1.42 -1.36
C LEU A 72 16.66 -1.98 -0.09
N ILE A 73 15.36 -1.75 0.06
CA ILE A 73 14.58 -2.21 1.20
C ILE A 73 13.86 -3.50 0.81
N VAL A 74 14.12 -4.58 1.55
CA VAL A 74 13.49 -5.90 1.33
C VAL A 74 12.79 -6.38 2.60
N ALA A 75 11.56 -6.87 2.46
CA ALA A 75 10.82 -7.44 3.59
C ALA A 75 11.36 -8.85 3.90
N THR A 76 11.62 -9.14 5.17
CA THR A 76 12.15 -10.43 5.64
C THR A 76 11.11 -11.25 6.38
N LEU A 77 11.39 -12.54 6.53
CA LEU A 77 10.62 -13.44 7.39
C LEU A 77 11.05 -13.30 8.87
N PRO A 78 10.16 -13.60 9.85
CA PRO A 78 8.77 -14.05 9.67
C PRO A 78 7.81 -12.89 9.39
N VAL A 79 6.73 -13.20 8.68
CA VAL A 79 5.56 -12.31 8.53
C VAL A 79 4.40 -12.81 9.39
N THR A 80 3.46 -11.92 9.70
CA THR A 80 2.20 -12.32 10.35
C THR A 80 1.09 -12.34 9.31
N SER A 81 0.56 -13.51 8.97
CA SER A 81 -0.68 -13.61 8.21
C SER A 81 -1.87 -13.29 9.10
N ILE A 82 -2.75 -12.46 8.56
CA ILE A 82 -4.05 -12.10 9.10
C ILE A 82 -5.05 -12.40 7.99
N GLY A 83 -6.05 -13.23 8.28
CA GLY A 83 -7.11 -13.55 7.32
C GLY A 83 -7.43 -15.04 7.26
N MET A 84 -7.96 -15.48 6.13
CA MET A 84 -8.50 -16.82 5.89
C MET A 84 -8.16 -17.29 4.46
N GLU A 85 -8.52 -18.51 4.07
CA GLU A 85 -8.09 -19.14 2.80
C GLU A 85 -8.18 -18.24 1.56
N ASP A 86 -9.23 -17.40 1.45
CA ASP A 86 -9.44 -16.52 0.29
C ASP A 86 -8.90 -15.09 0.46
N VAL A 87 -8.47 -14.73 1.66
CA VAL A 87 -8.00 -13.38 2.01
C VAL A 87 -6.78 -13.52 2.90
N ASP A 88 -5.59 -13.48 2.30
CA ASP A 88 -4.32 -13.55 3.03
C ASP A 88 -3.65 -12.16 3.05
N VAL A 89 -3.61 -11.54 4.22
CA VAL A 89 -2.97 -10.24 4.44
C VAL A 89 -1.78 -10.44 5.34
N GLU A 90 -0.60 -10.06 4.88
CA GLU A 90 0.64 -10.20 5.61
C GLU A 90 1.09 -8.84 6.18
N VAL A 91 1.50 -8.84 7.45
CA VAL A 91 2.07 -7.67 8.12
C VAL A 91 3.60 -7.71 8.02
N VAL A 92 4.21 -6.61 7.59
CA VAL A 92 5.67 -6.45 7.59
C VAL A 92 6.15 -6.34 9.04
N ARG A 93 6.87 -7.36 9.52
CA ARG A 93 7.44 -7.40 10.88
C ARG A 93 8.92 -7.07 10.92
N ASP A 94 9.61 -7.26 9.82
CA ASP A 94 11.02 -6.91 9.70
C ASP A 94 11.38 -6.61 8.24
N CYS A 95 12.45 -5.84 8.05
CA CYS A 95 13.00 -5.54 6.75
C CYS A 95 14.49 -5.27 6.83
N LEU A 96 15.20 -5.51 5.72
CA LEU A 96 16.61 -5.21 5.57
C LEU A 96 16.82 -4.02 4.65
N PHE A 97 17.81 -3.21 5.01
CA PHE A 97 18.30 -2.09 4.21
C PHE A 97 19.64 -2.49 3.59
N VAL A 98 19.57 -3.04 2.37
CA VAL A 98 20.76 -3.49 1.65
C VAL A 98 21.39 -2.30 0.95
N CYS A 99 22.54 -1.85 1.46
CA CYS A 99 23.29 -0.75 0.86
C CYS A 99 23.84 -1.16 -0.52
N LEU A 100 23.45 -0.43 -1.56
CA LEU A 100 23.90 -0.67 -2.92
C LEU A 100 25.25 0.00 -3.20
N ASP A 101 25.54 1.13 -2.54
CA ASP A 101 26.77 1.90 -2.70
C ASP A 101 27.93 1.45 -1.77
N GLY A 102 27.62 0.59 -0.79
CA GLY A 102 28.42 0.41 0.42
C GLY A 102 29.23 -0.88 0.53
N PRO A 103 29.88 -1.10 1.69
CA PRO A 103 30.72 -2.27 1.92
C PRO A 103 29.92 -3.59 1.92
N MET A 104 30.64 -4.69 1.74
CA MET A 104 30.13 -6.08 1.67
C MET A 104 29.10 -6.46 2.76
N HIS A 105 29.28 -5.92 3.97
CA HIS A 105 28.44 -6.22 5.14
C HIS A 105 27.72 -4.94 5.56
N PRO A 106 26.38 -4.87 5.42
CA PRO A 106 25.63 -3.74 5.91
C PRO A 106 25.65 -3.75 7.45
N PRO A 107 25.81 -2.58 8.11
CA PRO A 107 25.56 -2.46 9.54
C PRO A 107 24.11 -2.83 9.84
N ASP A 108 23.85 -3.41 11.03
CA ASP A 108 22.50 -3.74 11.45
C ASP A 108 21.64 -2.47 11.50
N VAL A 109 20.53 -2.45 10.74
CA VAL A 109 19.62 -1.31 10.69
C VAL A 109 18.95 -1.02 12.04
N ARG A 110 18.95 -2.01 12.94
CA ARG A 110 18.43 -1.88 14.31
C ARG A 110 19.38 -1.11 15.24
N ASP A 111 20.61 -0.84 14.81
CA ASP A 111 21.50 0.06 15.53
C ASP A 111 21.00 1.51 15.36
N HIS A 112 20.84 2.24 16.47
CA HIS A 112 20.47 3.66 16.47
C HIS A 112 21.44 4.55 15.68
N ALA A 113 22.70 4.12 15.50
CA ALA A 113 23.66 4.83 14.67
C ALA A 113 23.40 4.65 13.17
N HIS A 114 22.59 3.68 12.77
CA HIS A 114 22.28 3.42 11.37
C HIS A 114 21.43 4.58 10.79
N PRO A 115 21.78 5.11 9.60
CA PRO A 115 21.06 6.25 9.01
C PRO A 115 19.59 5.97 8.69
N CYS A 116 19.25 4.70 8.48
CA CYS A 116 17.89 4.24 8.21
C CYS A 116 17.14 3.68 9.44
N TYR A 117 17.67 3.85 10.66
CA TYR A 117 17.04 3.33 11.89
C TYR A 117 15.58 3.78 12.02
N ASP A 118 15.31 5.09 11.88
CA ASP A 118 13.95 5.63 12.01
C ASP A 118 13.01 5.14 10.89
N LEU A 119 13.54 4.90 9.69
CA LEU A 119 12.78 4.38 8.55
C LEU A 119 12.36 2.92 8.81
N HIS A 120 13.28 2.10 9.32
CA HIS A 120 13.01 0.72 9.75
C HIS A 120 11.90 0.71 10.80
N GLN A 121 11.98 1.56 11.82
CA GLN A 121 10.95 1.65 12.87
C GLN A 121 9.55 1.94 12.32
N ILE A 122 9.40 2.76 11.27
CA ILE A 122 8.10 3.01 10.65
C ILE A 122 7.62 1.79 9.85
N LEU A 123 8.52 1.13 9.11
CA LEU A 123 8.17 -0.02 8.26
C LEU A 123 7.81 -1.27 9.05
N THR A 124 8.27 -1.39 10.30
CA THR A 124 8.11 -2.58 11.13
C THR A 124 7.25 -2.35 12.38
N ASP A 125 6.53 -1.22 12.49
CA ASP A 125 5.67 -0.94 13.64
C ASP A 125 4.37 -1.75 13.67
N GLY A 126 4.16 -2.61 12.67
CA GLY A 126 2.97 -3.43 12.50
C GLY A 126 1.82 -2.76 11.75
N SER A 127 1.99 -1.51 11.29
CA SER A 127 0.97 -0.83 10.48
C SER A 127 1.11 -1.06 8.97
N ILE A 128 2.24 -1.59 8.51
CA ILE A 128 2.50 -1.85 7.10
C ILE A 128 2.05 -3.26 6.72
N MET A 129 1.14 -3.35 5.74
CA MET A 129 0.51 -4.60 5.33
C MET A 129 0.47 -4.70 3.81
N TYR A 130 0.47 -5.93 3.30
CA TYR A 130 0.29 -6.23 1.89
C TYR A 130 -0.47 -7.54 1.71
N SER A 131 -0.89 -7.81 0.48
CA SER A 131 -1.40 -9.12 0.09
C SER A 131 -0.88 -9.44 -1.31
N LYS A 132 -0.51 -10.71 -1.53
CA LYS A 132 -0.16 -11.21 -2.86
C LYS A 132 -1.39 -11.67 -3.65
N MET A 133 -2.52 -11.84 -2.97
CA MET A 133 -3.76 -12.37 -3.52
C MET A 133 -4.76 -11.26 -3.87
N GLN A 134 -4.76 -10.16 -3.11
CA GLN A 134 -5.68 -9.05 -3.31
C GLN A 134 -4.98 -7.69 -3.28
N ASP A 135 -5.56 -6.72 -3.99
CA ASP A 135 -5.14 -5.32 -3.88
C ASP A 135 -5.75 -4.68 -2.64
N LEU A 136 -4.92 -4.44 -1.62
CA LEU A 136 -5.34 -3.76 -0.39
C LEU A 136 -5.48 -2.25 -0.54
N SER A 137 -4.90 -1.66 -1.60
CA SER A 137 -4.97 -0.21 -1.82
C SER A 137 -6.33 0.24 -2.33
N SER A 138 -7.14 -0.68 -2.85
CA SER A 138 -8.46 -0.40 -3.44
C SER A 138 -9.60 -1.07 -2.68
N HIS A 139 -10.68 -0.31 -2.46
CA HIS A 139 -11.94 -0.87 -1.98
C HIS A 139 -12.58 -1.78 -3.05
N LEU A 140 -13.57 -2.57 -2.64
CA LEU A 140 -14.20 -3.62 -3.44
C LEU A 140 -14.75 -3.11 -4.78
N LEU A 141 -15.45 -1.99 -4.79
CA LEU A 141 -16.00 -1.41 -6.03
C LEU A 141 -14.92 -1.17 -7.10
N SER A 142 -13.82 -0.52 -6.73
CA SER A 142 -12.66 -0.33 -7.63
C SER A 142 -12.08 -1.67 -8.10
N ARG A 143 -11.98 -2.68 -7.22
CA ARG A 143 -11.51 -4.03 -7.59
C ARG A 143 -12.43 -4.71 -8.60
N ILE A 144 -13.75 -4.58 -8.44
CA ILE A 144 -14.74 -5.10 -9.40
C ILE A 144 -14.61 -4.40 -10.76
N ARG A 145 -14.45 -3.08 -10.78
CA ARG A 145 -14.26 -2.32 -12.04
C ARG A 145 -12.98 -2.75 -12.77
N VAL A 146 -11.88 -2.95 -12.06
CA VAL A 146 -10.64 -3.47 -12.65
C VAL A 146 -10.84 -4.89 -13.19
N GLN A 147 -11.57 -5.77 -12.49
CA GLN A 147 -11.92 -7.10 -12.99
C GLN A 147 -12.70 -7.00 -14.32
N GLN A 148 -13.74 -6.18 -14.37
CA GLN A 148 -14.56 -5.98 -15.58
C GLN A 148 -13.75 -5.44 -16.76
N GLN A 149 -12.84 -4.49 -16.51
CA GLN A 149 -11.95 -3.95 -17.55
C GLN A 149 -11.01 -5.02 -18.11
N ARG A 150 -10.47 -5.89 -17.25
CA ARG A 150 -9.61 -7.01 -17.67
C ARG A 150 -10.39 -8.02 -18.49
N ASP A 151 -11.60 -8.35 -18.07
CA ASP A 151 -12.47 -9.27 -18.80
C ASP A 151 -12.82 -8.71 -20.19
N ALA A 152 -13.18 -7.43 -20.28
CA ALA A 152 -13.46 -6.75 -21.55
C ALA A 152 -12.24 -6.73 -22.49
N ALA A 153 -11.03 -6.57 -21.96
CA ALA A 153 -9.79 -6.60 -22.74
C ALA A 153 -9.43 -8.00 -23.27
N CYS A 154 -9.92 -9.06 -22.64
CA CYS A 154 -9.72 -10.45 -23.07
C CYS A 154 -10.71 -10.90 -24.18
N PHE A 155 -11.75 -10.12 -24.49
CA PHE A 155 -12.62 -10.38 -25.62
C PHE A 155 -12.06 -9.78 -26.91
N PRO A 156 -12.08 -10.50 -28.05
CA PRO A 156 -11.68 -9.93 -29.33
C PRO A 156 -12.61 -8.77 -29.69
N THR A 157 -12.07 -7.56 -29.75
CA THR A 157 -12.79 -6.41 -30.31
C THR A 157 -13.15 -6.72 -31.77
N PRO A 158 -14.41 -6.49 -32.20
CA PRO A 158 -14.77 -6.56 -33.61
C PRO A 158 -13.84 -5.65 -34.41
N ARG A 159 -13.25 -6.18 -35.49
CA ARG A 159 -12.48 -5.38 -36.45
C ARG A 159 -13.39 -4.30 -37.01
N THR A 160 -13.25 -3.06 -36.55
CA THR A 160 -13.71 -1.88 -37.28
C THR A 160 -12.54 -1.37 -38.10
N ASP A 161 -12.71 -1.30 -39.42
CA ASP A 161 -11.68 -0.87 -40.39
C ASP A 161 -11.35 0.64 -40.31
N ASP A 162 -11.79 1.33 -39.26
CA ASP A 162 -11.42 2.72 -39.03
C ASP A 162 -10.03 2.78 -38.39
N ALA A 163 -9.09 3.34 -39.14
CA ALA A 163 -7.70 3.61 -38.77
C ALA A 163 -7.59 4.74 -37.72
N GLY A 164 -8.25 4.53 -36.59
CA GLY A 164 -8.14 5.30 -35.36
C GLY A 164 -7.91 4.34 -34.19
N ALA A 165 -6.93 3.44 -34.31
CA ALA A 165 -6.48 2.60 -33.20
C ALA A 165 -5.78 3.49 -32.17
N THR A 166 -6.58 4.14 -31.32
CA THR A 166 -6.10 4.69 -30.07
C THR A 166 -5.44 3.57 -29.29
N THR A 167 -4.20 3.83 -28.90
CA THR A 167 -3.36 3.07 -27.97
C THR A 167 -4.10 2.78 -26.65
N ALA A 168 -5.00 1.79 -26.67
CA ALA A 168 -5.78 1.34 -25.51
C ALA A 168 -5.01 0.34 -24.63
N ALA A 169 -3.72 0.10 -24.92
CA ALA A 169 -2.93 -0.95 -24.30
C ALA A 169 -2.20 -0.55 -23.00
N HIS A 170 -2.45 0.62 -22.39
CA HIS A 170 -1.61 1.03 -21.23
C HIS A 170 -2.27 1.79 -20.07
N ARG A 171 -3.60 1.88 -20.00
CA ARG A 171 -4.29 2.38 -18.79
C ARG A 171 -5.02 1.26 -18.04
N LEU A 172 -4.29 0.20 -17.72
CA LEU A 172 -4.64 -0.70 -16.63
C LEU A 172 -4.25 -0.02 -15.32
N SER A 173 -5.05 0.92 -14.83
CA SER A 173 -5.02 1.38 -13.43
C SER A 173 -6.07 2.45 -13.14
N GLU A 174 -7.31 2.03 -12.91
CA GLU A 174 -8.17 2.73 -11.93
C GLU A 174 -7.99 2.04 -10.57
N GLY A 175 -6.74 1.88 -10.15
CA GLY A 175 -6.40 1.58 -8.76
C GLY A 175 -6.26 2.89 -8.01
N THR A 176 -6.67 2.92 -6.74
CA THR A 176 -6.49 4.06 -5.85
C THR A 176 -5.04 4.17 -5.40
N PHE A 177 -4.20 4.75 -6.27
CA PHE A 177 -2.77 5.02 -6.02
C PHE A 177 -2.51 5.80 -4.73
N GLU A 178 -3.49 6.58 -4.28
CA GLU A 178 -3.47 7.37 -3.04
C GLU A 178 -3.24 6.52 -1.77
N PHE A 179 -3.50 5.21 -1.83
CA PHE A 179 -3.28 4.27 -0.72
C PHE A 179 -2.10 3.31 -0.90
N VAL A 180 -1.41 3.34 -2.05
CA VAL A 180 -0.14 2.62 -2.21
C VAL A 180 0.94 3.40 -1.46
N TRP A 181 1.12 3.07 -0.19
CA TRP A 181 1.85 3.91 0.76
C TRP A 181 3.34 4.07 0.42
N ASN A 182 3.93 3.03 -0.18
CA ASN A 182 5.32 3.00 -0.61
C ASN A 182 5.53 3.37 -2.09
N ASP A 183 4.54 3.97 -2.77
CA ASP A 183 4.62 4.28 -4.20
C ASP A 183 5.88 5.10 -4.56
N TYR A 184 6.19 6.11 -3.74
CA TYR A 184 7.37 6.97 -3.92
C TYR A 184 8.68 6.17 -3.94
N ILE A 185 8.90 5.32 -2.92
CA ILE A 185 10.12 4.52 -2.82
C ILE A 185 10.14 3.34 -3.81
N LEU A 186 9.00 2.97 -4.38
CA LEU A 186 8.90 1.98 -5.45
C LEU A 186 9.24 2.55 -6.84
N ALA A 187 9.18 3.87 -7.02
CA ALA A 187 9.37 4.52 -8.33
C ALA A 187 10.62 4.03 -9.09
N PRO A 188 11.81 3.87 -8.48
CA PRO A 188 13.00 3.37 -9.19
C PRO A 188 12.83 1.94 -9.74
N LEU A 189 12.16 1.06 -8.99
CA LEU A 189 11.90 -0.33 -9.40
C LEU A 189 10.79 -0.41 -10.46
N LEU A 190 9.78 0.46 -10.36
CA LEU A 190 8.72 0.55 -11.36
C LEU A 190 9.27 1.06 -12.70
N GLN A 191 10.13 2.08 -12.67
CA GLN A 191 10.83 2.57 -13.86
C GLN A 191 11.68 1.47 -14.49
N LEU A 192 12.47 0.74 -13.70
CA LEU A 192 13.24 -0.42 -14.18
C LEU A 192 12.32 -1.43 -14.89
N ARG A 193 11.24 -1.85 -14.23
CA ARG A 193 10.26 -2.80 -14.78
C ARG A 193 9.71 -2.34 -16.13
N ASP A 194 9.46 -1.05 -16.29
CA ASP A 194 8.92 -0.48 -17.52
C ASP A 194 9.96 -0.38 -18.65
N THR A 195 11.26 -0.45 -18.34
CA THR A 195 12.34 -0.56 -19.34
C THR A 195 12.62 -1.97 -19.83
N LEU A 196 12.16 -3.01 -19.10
CA LEU A 196 12.36 -4.41 -19.46
C LEU A 196 11.60 -4.76 -20.75
N ASP A 197 12.15 -5.67 -21.56
CA ASP A 197 11.39 -6.28 -22.65
C ASP A 197 10.26 -7.18 -22.13
N GLU A 198 9.33 -7.57 -23.01
CA GLU A 198 8.14 -8.35 -22.65
C GLU A 198 8.46 -9.66 -21.91
N LYS A 199 9.54 -10.36 -22.30
CA LYS A 199 9.92 -11.63 -21.66
C LYS A 199 10.40 -11.38 -20.23
N HIS A 200 11.34 -10.45 -20.05
CA HIS A 200 11.89 -10.15 -18.73
C HIS A 200 10.83 -9.52 -17.82
N LYS A 201 9.96 -8.67 -18.38
CA LYS A 201 8.85 -8.05 -17.66
C LYS A 201 7.81 -9.07 -17.20
N ALA A 202 7.45 -10.03 -18.03
CA ALA A 202 6.53 -11.11 -17.66
C ALA A 202 7.09 -11.94 -16.50
N GLU A 203 8.36 -12.35 -16.59
CA GLU A 203 9.02 -13.11 -15.52
C GLU A 203 9.17 -12.29 -14.22
N PHE A 204 9.47 -10.99 -14.32
CA PHE A 204 9.52 -10.08 -13.18
C PHE A 204 8.15 -9.97 -12.49
N ASN A 205 7.08 -9.77 -13.27
CA ASN A 205 5.73 -9.63 -12.74
C ASN A 205 5.20 -10.93 -12.13
N ALA A 206 5.49 -12.09 -12.75
CA ALA A 206 5.03 -13.40 -12.28
C ALA A 206 5.52 -13.76 -10.88
N ARG A 207 6.61 -13.14 -10.42
CA ARG A 207 7.23 -13.42 -9.12
C ARG A 207 6.82 -12.44 -8.03
N SER A 208 6.09 -11.38 -8.34
CA SER A 208 5.73 -10.33 -7.37
C SER A 208 6.95 -9.69 -6.69
N PHE A 209 8.00 -9.38 -7.46
CA PHE A 209 9.24 -8.73 -6.96
C PHE A 209 8.97 -7.45 -6.16
N ILE A 210 7.95 -6.69 -6.58
CA ILE A 210 7.51 -5.44 -5.96
C ILE A 210 6.37 -5.74 -5.01
N LEU A 211 6.53 -5.39 -3.73
CA LEU A 211 5.47 -5.42 -2.73
C LEU A 211 4.87 -4.03 -2.61
N ARG A 212 3.65 -3.87 -3.10
CA ARG A 212 2.83 -2.68 -2.81
C ARG A 212 2.20 -2.85 -1.43
N VAL A 213 2.40 -1.86 -0.57
CA VAL A 213 1.92 -1.93 0.81
C VAL A 213 0.92 -0.80 1.09
N VAL A 214 0.03 -1.06 2.04
CA VAL A 214 -0.81 -0.03 2.67
C VAL A 214 -0.34 0.21 4.10
N GLN A 215 -0.55 1.41 4.61
CA GLN A 215 -0.37 1.71 6.02
C GLN A 215 -1.74 1.78 6.71
N GLY A 216 -1.95 1.03 7.78
CA GLY A 216 -3.18 1.10 8.57
C GLY A 216 -3.46 -0.16 9.38
N PHE A 217 -4.64 -0.75 9.17
CA PHE A 217 -5.11 -1.93 9.89
C PHE A 217 -5.93 -2.86 8.99
N PHE A 218 -5.79 -4.16 9.21
CA PHE A 218 -6.63 -5.19 8.66
C PHE A 218 -7.02 -6.17 9.77
N GLY A 219 -8.29 -6.52 9.83
CA GLY A 219 -8.80 -7.56 10.72
C GLY A 219 -9.95 -8.31 10.06
N ALA A 220 -9.99 -9.62 10.27
CA ALA A 220 -11.04 -10.48 9.76
C ALA A 220 -11.41 -11.54 10.80
N ALA A 221 -12.65 -11.98 10.78
CA ALA A 221 -13.15 -13.08 11.59
C ALA A 221 -14.32 -13.78 10.90
N GLU A 222 -14.36 -15.11 11.02
CA GLU A 222 -15.52 -15.92 10.65
C GLU A 222 -16.52 -15.96 11.82
N VAL A 223 -17.79 -15.83 11.48
CA VAL A 223 -18.91 -15.95 12.41
C VAL A 223 -19.87 -16.99 11.88
N GLU A 224 -20.20 -17.96 12.71
CA GLU A 224 -21.21 -18.97 12.39
C GLU A 224 -22.60 -18.43 12.73
N LEU A 225 -23.44 -18.29 11.70
CA LEU A 225 -24.84 -17.89 11.85
C LEU A 225 -25.76 -19.08 11.54
N PRO A 226 -27.03 -19.06 11.97
CA PRO A 226 -27.98 -20.15 11.68
C PRO A 226 -28.16 -20.45 10.19
N SER A 227 -27.93 -19.45 9.33
CA SER A 227 -28.02 -19.54 7.87
C SER A 227 -26.72 -19.98 7.18
N GLY A 228 -25.61 -20.10 7.93
CA GLY A 228 -24.29 -20.43 7.39
C GLY A 228 -23.17 -19.56 7.96
N LYS A 229 -21.94 -19.85 7.52
CA LYS A 229 -20.76 -19.08 7.90
C LYS A 229 -20.70 -17.76 7.13
N VAL A 230 -20.37 -16.69 7.83
CA VAL A 230 -20.08 -15.39 7.23
C VAL A 230 -18.71 -14.91 7.68
N MET A 231 -18.01 -14.19 6.81
CA MET A 231 -16.75 -13.54 7.14
C MET A 231 -16.99 -12.04 7.26
N LEU A 232 -16.63 -11.47 8.40
CA LEU A 232 -16.61 -10.03 8.62
C LEU A 232 -15.16 -9.56 8.65
N SER A 233 -14.82 -8.59 7.80
CA SER A 233 -13.51 -7.96 7.81
C SER A 233 -13.62 -6.45 7.80
N VAL A 234 -12.59 -5.80 8.34
CA VAL A 234 -12.45 -4.36 8.31
C VAL A 234 -11.03 -4.02 7.89
N THR A 235 -10.91 -3.20 6.86
CA THR A 235 -9.64 -2.64 6.39
C THR A 235 -9.67 -1.14 6.59
N SER A 236 -8.66 -0.57 7.26
CA SER A 236 -8.43 0.88 7.26
C SER A 236 -7.07 1.16 6.65
N ARG A 237 -7.03 2.06 5.67
CA ARG A 237 -5.83 2.43 4.91
C ARG A 237 -5.65 3.93 4.93
N ARG A 238 -4.43 4.37 5.27
CA ARG A 238 -4.03 5.76 5.37
C ARG A 238 -3.45 6.21 4.03
N GLU A 239 -3.86 7.40 3.61
CA GLU A 239 -3.29 8.03 2.42
C GLU A 239 -1.88 8.55 2.70
N TRP A 240 -1.01 8.48 1.70
CA TRP A 240 0.35 8.97 1.80
C TRP A 240 0.45 10.51 1.68
N GLY A 241 -0.41 11.18 0.91
CA GLY A 241 -0.33 12.59 0.48
C GLY A 241 -0.12 13.67 1.56
N ARG A 242 -0.52 13.41 2.81
CA ARG A 242 -0.16 14.24 3.97
C ARG A 242 0.10 13.39 5.22
N ALA A 243 0.86 12.30 5.05
CA ALA A 243 1.22 11.37 6.11
C ALA A 243 2.17 12.02 7.14
N GLY A 244 1.90 11.78 8.42
CA GLY A 244 2.69 12.26 9.53
C GLY A 244 2.02 11.96 10.86
N THR A 245 2.64 12.41 11.95
CA THR A 245 2.13 12.30 13.30
C THR A 245 1.22 13.47 13.62
N ARG A 246 0.27 13.20 14.52
CA ARG A 246 -0.82 14.11 14.92
C ARG A 246 -0.35 15.45 15.48
N PHE A 247 0.84 15.51 16.07
CA PHE A 247 1.35 16.73 16.72
C PHE A 247 2.10 17.66 15.77
N GLU A 248 2.51 17.19 14.59
CA GLU A 248 3.21 18.02 13.59
C GLU A 248 2.35 18.29 12.35
N LYS A 249 1.53 17.33 11.89
CA LYS A 249 0.65 17.51 10.72
C LYS A 249 -0.82 17.62 11.11
N ARG A 250 -1.41 18.78 10.78
CA ARG A 250 -2.85 19.07 10.87
C ARG A 250 -3.32 19.84 9.64
N GLY A 251 -4.63 19.89 9.48
CA GLY A 251 -5.27 20.70 8.44
C GLY A 251 -5.06 20.16 7.03
N ILE A 252 -5.20 21.05 6.06
CA ILE A 252 -5.02 20.81 4.63
C ILE A 252 -3.78 21.51 4.10
N ASP A 253 -3.11 20.90 3.12
CA ASP A 253 -2.04 21.57 2.39
C ASP A 253 -2.57 22.43 1.22
N LYS A 254 -1.69 22.89 0.33
CA LYS A 254 -2.09 23.70 -0.83
C LYS A 254 -2.60 22.89 -2.02
N TYR A 255 -2.38 21.58 -2.02
CA TYR A 255 -2.73 20.66 -3.10
C TYR A 255 -4.07 19.96 -2.87
N GLY A 256 -4.57 19.98 -1.63
CA GLY A 256 -5.84 19.37 -1.26
C GLY A 256 -5.69 18.22 -0.26
N TYR A 257 -4.46 17.82 0.08
CA TYR A 257 -4.25 16.69 0.98
C TYR A 257 -4.49 17.09 2.43
N VAL A 258 -5.35 16.34 3.12
CA VAL A 258 -5.65 16.55 4.54
C VAL A 258 -4.83 15.61 5.41
N ALA A 259 -4.34 16.11 6.54
CA ALA A 259 -3.58 15.28 7.47
C ALA A 259 -4.45 14.17 8.07
N ASN A 260 -3.85 13.00 8.31
CA ASN A 260 -4.51 11.81 8.87
C ASN A 260 -5.73 11.33 8.07
N PHE A 261 -5.72 11.51 6.75
CA PHE A 261 -6.75 10.94 5.89
C PHE A 261 -6.67 9.40 5.90
N ALA A 262 -7.81 8.76 6.07
CA ALA A 262 -7.92 7.30 5.99
C ALA A 262 -9.28 6.90 5.41
N GLU A 263 -9.26 5.85 4.62
CA GLU A 263 -10.45 5.11 4.18
C GLU A 263 -10.62 3.87 5.05
N THR A 264 -11.82 3.63 5.54
CA THR A 264 -12.21 2.46 6.31
C THR A 264 -13.30 1.70 5.57
N GLU A 265 -13.06 0.45 5.22
CA GLU A 265 -13.95 -0.44 4.48
C GLU A 265 -14.37 -1.61 5.38
N THR A 266 -15.67 -1.77 5.62
CA THR A 266 -16.25 -2.93 6.29
C THR A 266 -16.78 -3.88 5.22
N ILE A 267 -16.32 -5.14 5.22
CA ILE A 267 -16.74 -6.16 4.27
C ILE A 267 -17.45 -7.30 5.01
N LEU A 268 -18.66 -7.64 4.55
CA LEU A 268 -19.37 -8.86 4.91
C LEU A 268 -19.36 -9.79 3.70
N ARG A 269 -18.86 -11.02 3.87
CA ARG A 269 -18.82 -12.05 2.82
C ARG A 269 -19.60 -13.28 3.26
N THR A 270 -20.52 -13.73 2.42
CA THR A 270 -21.21 -15.03 2.52
C THR A 270 -20.61 -15.99 1.48
N ALA A 271 -21.21 -17.17 1.31
CA ALA A 271 -20.79 -18.11 0.27
C ALA A 271 -20.99 -17.57 -1.15
N ASP A 272 -22.02 -16.77 -1.36
CA ASP A 272 -22.54 -16.34 -2.67
C ASP A 272 -22.57 -14.81 -2.85
N LYS A 273 -22.31 -14.03 -1.80
CA LYS A 273 -22.37 -12.56 -1.83
C LYS A 273 -21.22 -11.92 -1.09
N ILE A 274 -20.85 -10.74 -1.54
CA ILE A 274 -19.91 -9.85 -0.86
C ILE A 274 -20.50 -8.44 -0.82
N ILE A 275 -20.42 -7.83 0.36
CA ILE A 275 -20.93 -6.50 0.63
C ILE A 275 -19.78 -5.66 1.18
N SER A 276 -19.63 -4.44 0.68
CA SER A 276 -18.63 -3.48 1.12
C SER A 276 -19.30 -2.14 1.44
N PHE A 277 -19.00 -1.63 2.63
CA PHE A 277 -19.35 -0.28 3.04
C PHE A 277 -18.10 0.53 3.37
N VAL A 278 -17.92 1.64 2.65
CA VAL A 278 -16.74 2.51 2.74
C VAL A 278 -17.08 3.81 3.47
N GLN A 279 -16.17 4.24 4.33
CA GLN A 279 -16.20 5.53 5.02
C GLN A 279 -14.82 6.17 4.96
N VAL A 280 -14.76 7.49 5.09
CA VAL A 280 -13.48 8.20 5.18
C VAL A 280 -13.44 9.09 6.42
N ARG A 281 -12.23 9.33 6.90
CA ARG A 281 -11.96 10.32 7.96
C ARG A 281 -10.75 11.15 7.61
N GLY A 282 -10.62 12.31 8.24
CA GLY A 282 -9.41 13.12 8.12
C GLY A 282 -9.50 14.40 8.95
N SER A 283 -8.40 15.15 8.98
CA SER A 283 -8.39 16.48 9.60
C SER A 283 -9.43 17.39 8.96
N VAL A 284 -9.90 18.40 9.70
CA VAL A 284 -10.73 19.46 9.12
C VAL A 284 -9.92 20.15 8.00
N PRO A 285 -10.49 20.34 6.80
CA PRO A 285 -9.77 20.83 5.62
C PRO A 285 -9.57 22.35 5.69
N GLU A 286 -8.86 22.78 6.72
CA GLU A 286 -8.56 24.15 7.08
C GLU A 286 -7.03 24.27 7.16
N LYS A 287 -6.45 25.37 6.65
CA LYS A 287 -5.02 25.55 6.38
C LYS A 287 -4.30 26.38 7.45
N ASP A 288 -4.95 26.79 8.54
CA ASP A 288 -4.36 27.72 9.50
C ASP A 288 -3.15 27.18 10.25
N HIS A 289 -2.32 28.15 10.66
CA HIS A 289 -1.08 27.96 11.39
C HIS A 289 -1.40 27.52 12.81
N TRP A 290 -1.50 26.21 13.04
CA TRP A 290 -1.46 25.64 14.38
C TRP A 290 -0.14 26.05 15.05
N THR A 291 -0.17 27.08 15.90
CA THR A 291 1.00 27.54 16.65
C THR A 291 1.04 26.81 17.99
N GLY A 292 1.88 25.78 18.05
CA GLY A 292 1.99 24.92 19.24
C GLY A 292 0.75 24.06 19.50
N HIS A 293 0.64 23.54 20.72
CA HIS A 293 -0.23 22.39 21.02
C HIS A 293 -1.73 22.66 21.12
N LEU A 294 -2.20 23.91 21.24
CA LEU A 294 -3.59 24.16 21.69
C LEU A 294 -4.30 25.43 21.19
N LYS A 295 -3.65 26.31 20.42
CA LYS A 295 -4.27 27.57 19.97
C LYS A 295 -4.50 27.56 18.46
N LEU A 296 -5.77 27.49 18.08
CA LEU A 296 -6.21 27.82 16.73
C LEU A 296 -6.21 29.35 16.63
N SER A 297 -5.46 29.91 15.69
CA SER A 297 -5.48 31.34 15.39
C SER A 297 -5.81 31.52 13.92
N ILE A 298 -7.09 31.80 13.66
CA ILE A 298 -7.63 32.07 12.34
C ILE A 298 -7.33 33.53 12.03
N ALA A 299 -6.08 33.79 11.64
CA ALA A 299 -5.58 35.14 11.44
C ALA A 299 -6.10 35.78 10.15
N GLN A 300 -6.55 34.95 9.19
CA GLN A 300 -7.05 35.39 7.90
C GLN A 300 -8.42 34.77 7.59
N PRO A 301 -9.26 35.42 6.78
CA PRO A 301 -10.54 34.85 6.39
C PRO A 301 -10.38 33.50 5.67
N VAL A 302 -11.17 32.50 6.07
CA VAL A 302 -11.12 31.14 5.50
C VAL A 302 -11.34 31.10 3.99
N GLN A 303 -12.06 32.08 3.42
CA GLN A 303 -12.22 32.26 1.98
C GLN A 303 -10.87 32.41 1.25
N VAL A 304 -9.93 33.11 1.88
CA VAL A 304 -8.66 33.50 1.26
C VAL A 304 -7.65 32.36 1.33
N VAL A 305 -7.57 31.68 2.48
CA VAL A 305 -6.50 30.73 2.76
C VAL A 305 -6.89 29.29 2.42
N SER A 306 -8.11 28.90 2.79
CA SER A 306 -8.50 27.48 2.89
C SER A 306 -9.48 27.05 1.79
N LEU A 307 -10.22 27.97 1.18
CA LEU A 307 -11.28 27.64 0.21
C LEU A 307 -10.79 26.89 -1.04
N ARG A 308 -9.69 27.33 -1.66
CA ARG A 308 -9.19 26.67 -2.88
C ARG A 308 -8.71 25.24 -2.60
N PRO A 309 -7.82 24.98 -1.61
CA PRO A 309 -7.47 23.61 -1.24
C PRO A 309 -8.66 22.77 -0.79
N PHE A 310 -9.59 23.37 -0.03
CA PHE A 310 -10.83 22.71 0.38
C PHE A 310 -11.64 22.21 -0.83
N MET A 311 -11.82 23.04 -1.85
CA MET A 311 -12.54 22.64 -3.06
C MET A 311 -11.81 21.51 -3.81
N LEU A 312 -10.47 21.53 -3.88
CA LEU A 312 -9.71 20.43 -4.47
C LEU A 312 -9.99 19.11 -3.73
N HIS A 313 -9.84 19.12 -2.41
CA HIS A 313 -10.13 17.96 -1.54
C HIS A 313 -11.54 17.42 -1.73
N MET A 314 -12.54 18.30 -1.71
CA MET A 314 -13.94 17.86 -1.85
C MET A 314 -14.25 17.34 -3.26
N HIS A 315 -13.63 17.91 -4.30
CA HIS A 315 -13.74 17.39 -5.66
C HIS A 315 -13.13 16.00 -5.79
N ASP A 316 -11.96 15.76 -5.22
CA ASP A 316 -11.34 14.43 -5.24
C ASP A 316 -12.22 13.40 -4.51
N LEU A 317 -12.84 13.77 -3.38
CA LEU A 317 -13.80 12.90 -2.71
C LEU A 317 -15.07 12.64 -3.54
N VAL A 318 -15.65 13.67 -4.17
CA VAL A 318 -16.82 13.48 -5.04
C VAL A 318 -16.47 12.63 -6.26
N ARG A 319 -15.27 12.79 -6.82
CA ARG A 319 -14.77 11.97 -7.93
C ARG A 319 -14.64 10.50 -7.53
N MET A 320 -14.11 10.23 -6.35
CA MET A 320 -13.87 8.86 -5.88
C MET A 320 -15.13 8.16 -5.36
N TYR A 321 -16.01 8.89 -4.68
CA TYR A 321 -17.11 8.32 -3.90
C TYR A 321 -18.50 8.80 -4.35
N SER A 322 -18.61 9.54 -5.46
CA SER A 322 -19.84 10.09 -6.05
C SER A 322 -20.52 11.21 -5.25
N ALA A 323 -20.55 11.13 -3.91
CA ALA A 323 -21.09 12.15 -3.02
C ALA A 323 -20.41 12.11 -1.65
N VAL A 324 -20.48 13.22 -0.91
CA VAL A 324 -19.85 13.37 0.41
C VAL A 324 -20.84 13.90 1.43
N HIS A 325 -20.99 13.17 2.54
CA HIS A 325 -21.66 13.67 3.74
C HIS A 325 -20.62 13.94 4.82
N ALA A 326 -20.29 15.22 5.01
CA ALA A 326 -19.36 15.67 6.04
C ALA A 326 -20.03 15.65 7.42
N PHE A 327 -19.66 14.66 8.22
CA PHE A 327 -20.23 14.40 9.54
C PHE A 327 -19.25 14.88 10.63
N SER A 328 -19.52 16.04 11.21
CA SER A 328 -18.63 16.70 12.17
C SER A 328 -18.98 16.34 13.60
N LEU A 329 -18.06 15.68 14.31
CA LEU A 329 -18.16 15.34 15.74
C LEU A 329 -17.51 16.40 16.66
N LEU A 330 -17.24 17.60 16.11
CA LEU A 330 -16.69 18.72 16.86
C LEU A 330 -17.71 19.28 17.85
N SER A 331 -17.21 19.77 18.99
CA SER A 331 -18.05 20.45 19.98
C SER A 331 -18.67 21.71 19.39
N ASN A 332 -19.90 22.03 19.81
CA ASN A 332 -20.51 23.35 19.58
C ASN A 332 -20.37 24.29 20.78
N ALA A 333 -19.71 23.84 21.86
CA ALA A 333 -19.53 24.64 23.05
C ALA A 333 -18.60 25.83 22.77
N LYS A 334 -19.05 27.02 23.18
CA LYS A 334 -18.25 28.27 23.11
C LYS A 334 -17.49 28.55 24.40
N ASP A 335 -17.54 27.60 25.33
CA ASP A 335 -16.97 27.74 26.68
C ASP A 335 -15.51 27.22 26.70
N ALA A 336 -14.70 27.85 27.55
CA ALA A 336 -13.23 27.87 27.56
C ALA A 336 -12.46 26.67 26.94
N SER A 337 -12.71 25.42 27.38
CA SER A 337 -11.88 24.27 26.97
C SER A 337 -12.18 23.73 25.56
N LEU A 338 -13.39 24.00 25.03
CA LEU A 338 -13.86 23.48 23.74
C LEU A 338 -14.14 24.57 22.70
N ALA A 339 -13.99 25.86 23.05
CA ALA A 339 -14.21 26.99 22.15
C ALA A 339 -13.45 26.85 20.82
N ALA A 340 -12.19 26.40 20.86
CA ALA A 340 -11.38 26.18 19.65
C ALA A 340 -11.96 25.10 18.71
N GLU A 341 -12.71 24.12 19.24
CA GLU A 341 -13.43 23.15 18.41
C GLU A 341 -14.68 23.76 17.79
N GLY A 342 -15.40 24.58 18.56
CA GLY A 342 -16.54 25.34 18.04
C GLY A 342 -16.13 26.25 16.89
N ASP A 343 -15.05 27.01 17.05
CA ASP A 343 -14.51 27.88 16.00
C ASP A 343 -14.09 27.10 14.76
N LEU A 344 -13.45 25.93 14.94
CA LEU A 344 -13.06 25.05 13.84
C LEU A 344 -14.28 24.48 13.11
N ASN A 345 -15.34 24.14 13.86
CA ASN A 345 -16.60 23.64 13.29
C ASN A 345 -17.32 24.72 12.49
N ASP A 346 -17.36 25.96 13.03
CA ASP A 346 -17.90 27.14 12.36
C ASP A 346 -17.13 27.41 11.05
N CYS A 347 -15.81 27.27 11.07
CA CYS A 347 -14.98 27.39 9.87
C CYS A 347 -15.24 26.29 8.84
N TYR A 348 -15.41 25.05 9.29
CA TYR A 348 -15.69 23.95 8.38
C TYR A 348 -17.04 24.12 7.69
N GLU A 349 -18.08 24.50 8.44
CA GLU A 349 -19.40 24.81 7.89
C GLU A 349 -19.35 25.97 6.90
N ALA A 350 -18.58 27.03 7.22
CA ALA A 350 -18.38 28.16 6.33
C ALA A 350 -17.72 27.72 5.01
N LEU A 351 -16.68 26.89 5.06
CA LEU A 351 -16.01 26.34 3.86
C LEU A 351 -16.97 25.50 3.01
N CYS A 352 -17.75 24.61 3.63
CA CYS A 352 -18.77 23.83 2.92
C CYS A 352 -19.78 24.75 2.21
N THR A 353 -20.30 25.75 2.93
CA THR A 353 -21.27 26.72 2.39
C THR A 353 -20.68 27.53 1.23
N LEU A 354 -19.43 27.97 1.35
CA LEU A 354 -18.73 28.72 0.31
C LEU A 354 -18.46 27.86 -0.93
N GLY A 355 -18.01 26.63 -0.74
CA GLY A 355 -17.78 25.68 -1.83
C GLY A 355 -19.05 25.37 -2.60
N GLN A 356 -20.15 25.09 -1.90
CA GLN A 356 -21.47 24.86 -2.51
C GLN A 356 -22.01 26.08 -3.26
N ARG A 357 -21.67 27.31 -2.83
CA ARG A 357 -22.08 28.53 -3.55
C ARG A 357 -21.25 28.80 -4.81
N GLN A 358 -19.99 28.35 -4.83
CA GLN A 358 -19.07 28.60 -5.95
C GLN A 358 -19.05 27.46 -6.98
N ASP A 359 -19.54 26.27 -6.61
CA ASP A 359 -19.42 25.07 -7.43
C ASP A 359 -20.70 24.22 -7.40
N ASP A 360 -21.32 24.05 -8.57
CA ASP A 360 -22.58 23.30 -8.75
C ASP A 360 -22.44 21.80 -8.45
N ILE A 361 -21.26 21.22 -8.64
CA ILE A 361 -21.01 19.81 -8.33
C ILE A 361 -21.03 19.65 -6.82
N LEU A 362 -20.29 20.50 -6.09
CA LEU A 362 -20.30 20.49 -4.63
C LEU A 362 -21.69 20.82 -4.06
N ALA A 363 -22.45 21.72 -4.69
CA ALA A 363 -23.82 22.04 -4.29
C ALA A 363 -24.76 20.82 -4.31
N LYS A 364 -24.58 19.91 -5.27
CA LYS A 364 -25.41 18.71 -5.46
C LYS A 364 -24.90 17.50 -4.71
N ALA A 365 -23.58 17.36 -4.62
CA ALA A 365 -22.92 16.14 -4.17
C ALA A 365 -22.32 16.24 -2.76
N SER A 366 -22.35 17.42 -2.11
CA SER A 366 -21.83 17.57 -0.75
C SER A 366 -22.88 18.06 0.24
N THR A 367 -22.88 17.48 1.45
CA THR A 367 -23.72 17.91 2.58
C THR A 367 -22.87 17.99 3.85
N PHE A 368 -23.25 18.86 4.78
CA PHE A 368 -22.56 19.03 6.06
C PHE A 368 -23.54 18.90 7.22
N GLU A 369 -23.16 18.14 8.24
CA GLU A 369 -23.94 17.94 9.45
C GLU A 369 -23.07 18.11 10.70
N ARG A 370 -23.58 18.89 11.67
CA ARG A 370 -22.98 19.02 13.00
C ARG A 370 -23.61 18.00 13.95
N PHE A 371 -22.77 17.14 14.52
CA PHE A 371 -23.18 16.19 15.54
C PHE A 371 -22.52 16.51 16.88
N ASP A 372 -23.30 17.08 17.79
CA ASP A 372 -22.84 17.46 19.13
C ASP A 372 -22.77 16.23 20.05
N VAL A 373 -21.59 15.61 20.11
CA VAL A 373 -21.34 14.43 20.96
C VAL A 373 -21.69 14.72 22.42
N SER A 374 -21.28 15.87 22.96
CA SER A 374 -21.50 16.22 24.38
C SER A 374 -22.99 16.32 24.71
N LYS A 375 -23.77 16.99 23.86
CA LYS A 375 -25.23 17.08 24.01
C LYS A 375 -25.89 15.71 23.83
N ARG A 376 -25.41 14.89 22.90
CA ARG A 376 -26.02 13.58 22.62
C ARG A 376 -25.74 12.55 23.71
N ILE A 377 -24.54 12.54 24.32
CA ILE A 377 -24.22 11.69 25.48
C ILE A 377 -25.24 11.85 26.60
N MET A 378 -25.64 13.09 26.90
CA MET A 378 -26.65 13.37 27.92
C MET A 378 -28.04 12.84 27.54
N LEU A 379 -28.35 12.75 26.25
CA LEU A 379 -29.66 12.35 25.73
C LEU A 379 -29.75 10.84 25.39
N SER A 380 -28.64 10.15 25.19
CA SER A 380 -28.57 8.76 24.71
C SER A 380 -28.32 7.73 25.83
N SER A 381 -28.70 8.03 27.08
CA SER A 381 -28.37 7.19 28.24
C SER A 381 -26.86 6.91 28.38
N GLY A 382 -26.03 7.89 28.02
CA GLY A 382 -24.57 7.79 28.04
C GLY A 382 -23.95 7.28 26.73
N VAL A 383 -22.64 7.00 26.79
CA VAL A 383 -21.81 6.59 25.64
C VAL A 383 -22.30 5.30 24.99
N ALA A 384 -22.83 4.36 25.79
CA ALA A 384 -23.29 3.06 25.33
C ALA A 384 -24.47 3.15 24.34
N GLY A 385 -25.31 4.18 24.45
CA GLY A 385 -26.44 4.41 23.54
C GLY A 385 -26.09 5.26 22.31
N MET A 386 -24.89 5.85 22.24
CA MET A 386 -24.50 6.69 21.10
C MET A 386 -24.54 5.95 19.75
N PRO A 387 -24.10 4.68 19.61
CA PRO A 387 -24.16 4.00 18.33
C PRO A 387 -25.56 3.91 17.75
N LYS A 388 -26.56 3.65 18.59
CA LYS A 388 -27.96 3.59 18.17
C LYS A 388 -28.52 4.96 17.82
N ALA A 389 -28.14 6.00 18.56
CA ALA A 389 -28.55 7.38 18.28
C ALA A 389 -27.96 7.88 16.96
N ILE A 390 -26.65 7.71 16.75
CA ILE A 390 -25.97 8.06 15.50
C ILE A 390 -26.58 7.27 14.35
N GLY A 391 -26.76 5.95 14.51
CA GLY A 391 -27.36 5.10 13.49
C GLY A 391 -28.72 5.60 13.00
N LYS A 392 -29.59 6.04 13.93
CA LYS A 392 -30.88 6.65 13.58
C LYS A 392 -30.75 7.98 12.86
N ASP A 393 -29.80 8.83 13.28
CA ASP A 393 -29.60 10.14 12.69
C ASP A 393 -29.05 10.02 11.25
N VAL A 394 -28.17 9.04 10.98
CA VAL A 394 -27.57 8.83 9.66
C VAL A 394 -28.38 7.91 8.73
N GLU A 395 -29.42 7.25 9.22
CA GLU A 395 -30.26 6.31 8.46
C GLU A 395 -30.76 6.89 7.12
N PRO A 396 -31.28 8.14 7.04
CA PRO A 396 -31.71 8.70 5.75
C PRO A 396 -30.56 8.88 4.75
N VAL A 397 -29.34 9.12 5.24
CA VAL A 397 -28.15 9.25 4.40
C VAL A 397 -27.65 7.88 3.96
N LEU A 398 -27.72 6.87 4.84
CA LEU A 398 -27.44 5.47 4.50
C LEU A 398 -28.39 4.94 3.44
N ASP A 399 -29.68 5.26 3.51
CA ASP A 399 -30.66 4.88 2.49
C ASP A 399 -30.32 5.45 1.11
N ARG A 400 -29.79 6.67 1.08
CA ARG A 400 -29.37 7.34 -0.15
C ARG A 400 -28.05 6.79 -0.69
N PHE A 401 -27.09 6.50 0.17
CA PHE A 401 -25.75 6.07 -0.24
C PHE A 401 -25.68 4.57 -0.52
N GLY A 402 -26.43 3.74 0.20
CA GLY A 402 -26.37 2.29 0.09
C GLY A 402 -24.98 1.71 0.40
N ALA A 403 -24.79 0.46 -0.03
CA ALA A 403 -23.52 -0.24 0.02
C ALA A 403 -23.18 -0.83 -1.35
N THR A 404 -21.91 -1.18 -1.55
CA THR A 404 -21.52 -1.97 -2.73
C THR A 404 -21.87 -3.43 -2.46
N VAL A 405 -22.69 -4.02 -3.31
CA VAL A 405 -23.11 -5.43 -3.19
C VAL A 405 -22.79 -6.13 -4.49
N ALA A 406 -22.16 -7.30 -4.40
CA ALA A 406 -21.88 -8.15 -5.55
C ALA A 406 -22.13 -9.62 -5.23
N ASP A 407 -22.55 -10.36 -6.24
CA ASP A 407 -22.61 -11.82 -6.19
C ASP A 407 -21.22 -12.40 -6.46
N ILE A 408 -20.97 -13.58 -5.90
CA ILE A 408 -19.74 -14.35 -6.10
C ILE A 408 -20.11 -15.54 -6.98
N ASP A 409 -19.59 -15.55 -8.20
CA ASP A 409 -19.77 -16.69 -9.11
C ASP A 409 -19.07 -17.94 -8.53
N SER A 410 -19.82 -19.02 -8.35
CA SER A 410 -19.35 -20.24 -7.68
C SER A 410 -18.30 -21.02 -8.46
N GLU A 411 -18.22 -20.85 -9.78
CA GLU A 411 -17.29 -21.59 -10.64
C GLU A 411 -15.98 -20.83 -10.85
N THR A 412 -16.06 -19.52 -11.01
CA THR A 412 -14.96 -18.64 -11.38
C THR A 412 -14.44 -17.79 -10.23
N GLY A 413 -15.21 -17.64 -9.15
CA GLY A 413 -14.91 -16.75 -8.02
C GLY A 413 -15.02 -15.26 -8.37
N LYS A 414 -15.54 -14.92 -9.55
CA LYS A 414 -15.66 -13.54 -10.02
C LYS A 414 -16.81 -12.81 -9.34
N TYR A 415 -16.62 -11.50 -9.19
CA TYR A 415 -17.66 -10.63 -8.66
C TYR A 415 -18.60 -10.10 -9.75
N GLU A 416 -19.90 -10.23 -9.54
CA GLU A 416 -20.95 -9.63 -10.36
C GLU A 416 -21.64 -8.50 -9.59
N LEU A 417 -21.45 -7.26 -10.03
CA LEU A 417 -21.95 -6.08 -9.33
C LEU A 417 -23.48 -6.00 -9.36
N GLN A 418 -24.11 -5.94 -8.19
CA GLN A 418 -25.56 -5.77 -8.03
C GLN A 418 -25.93 -4.32 -7.69
N SER A 419 -25.18 -3.70 -6.78
CA SER A 419 -25.34 -2.28 -6.44
C SER A 419 -24.02 -1.63 -6.08
N GLU A 420 -23.91 -0.33 -6.32
CA GLU A 420 -22.75 0.48 -5.96
C GLU A 420 -23.11 1.45 -4.83
N GLN A 421 -22.18 1.65 -3.90
CA GLN A 421 -22.29 2.74 -2.93
C GLN A 421 -22.19 4.11 -3.64
N GLN A 422 -23.19 4.98 -3.44
CA GLN A 422 -23.37 6.26 -4.14
C GLN A 422 -22.88 7.49 -3.36
N GLY A 423 -22.16 7.28 -2.26
CA GLY A 423 -21.67 8.38 -1.42
C GLY A 423 -20.85 7.89 -0.25
N VAL A 424 -20.08 8.78 0.38
CA VAL A 424 -19.25 8.46 1.54
C VAL A 424 -19.53 9.39 2.71
N PHE A 425 -19.50 8.84 3.92
CA PHE A 425 -19.40 9.63 5.14
C PHE A 425 -17.97 10.08 5.34
N ARG A 426 -17.76 11.39 5.48
CA ARG A 426 -16.50 11.99 5.89
C ARG A 426 -16.58 12.37 7.37
N VAL A 427 -16.03 11.54 8.23
CA VAL A 427 -16.10 11.70 9.69
C VAL A 427 -14.93 12.54 10.19
N ASN A 428 -15.25 13.63 10.89
CA ASN A 428 -14.25 14.57 11.39
C ASN A 428 -14.32 14.74 12.91
N CYS A 429 -13.15 14.89 13.52
CA CYS A 429 -12.95 15.30 14.91
C CYS A 429 -11.72 16.23 14.98
N ARG A 430 -11.57 17.01 16.06
CA ARG A 430 -10.35 17.79 16.34
C ARG A 430 -9.13 16.90 16.37
N ASP A 431 -9.32 15.72 16.95
CA ASP A 431 -8.32 14.70 17.20
C ASP A 431 -8.90 13.39 16.67
N CYS A 432 -8.50 13.06 15.45
CA CYS A 432 -9.10 12.10 14.52
C CYS A 432 -9.12 10.63 14.96
N LEU A 433 -8.95 10.31 16.26
CA LEU A 433 -8.90 8.92 16.73
C LEU A 433 -10.12 8.57 17.59
N ASP A 434 -10.26 9.05 18.83
CA ASP A 434 -11.24 8.45 19.75
C ASP A 434 -12.71 8.74 19.38
N ARG A 435 -13.07 10.00 19.10
CA ARG A 435 -14.44 10.37 18.68
C ARG A 435 -14.73 9.92 17.25
N SER A 436 -13.76 10.05 16.34
CA SER A 436 -13.90 9.61 14.96
C SER A 436 -14.12 8.10 14.87
N ASN A 437 -13.39 7.30 15.65
CA ASN A 437 -13.58 5.85 15.73
C ASN A 437 -15.00 5.49 16.19
N LEU A 438 -15.53 6.18 17.20
CA LEU A 438 -16.92 5.98 17.62
C LEU A 438 -17.91 6.30 16.49
N GLY A 439 -17.71 7.42 15.78
CA GLY A 439 -18.55 7.81 14.66
C GLY A 439 -18.51 6.77 13.53
N GLU A 440 -17.32 6.39 13.08
CA GLU A 440 -17.11 5.35 12.06
C GLU A 440 -17.73 4.02 12.49
N TYR A 441 -17.47 3.55 13.71
CA TYR A 441 -18.09 2.34 14.27
C TYR A 441 -19.61 2.40 14.25
N SER A 442 -20.19 3.53 14.65
CA SER A 442 -21.64 3.69 14.76
C SER A 442 -22.32 3.68 13.39
N ILE A 443 -21.73 4.38 12.42
CA ILE A 443 -22.23 4.39 11.04
C ILE A 443 -22.04 3.02 10.40
N SER A 444 -20.88 2.37 10.58
CA SER A 444 -20.62 1.00 10.10
C SER A 444 -21.62 0.00 10.70
N ALA A 445 -21.92 0.08 12.01
CA ALA A 445 -22.91 -0.78 12.65
C ALA A 445 -24.31 -0.60 12.05
N ALA A 446 -24.72 0.65 11.78
CA ALA A 446 -26.00 0.96 11.16
C ALA A 446 -26.08 0.44 9.71
N ALA A 447 -25.02 0.67 8.92
CA ALA A 447 -24.90 0.15 7.56
C ALA A 447 -24.95 -1.38 7.55
N LEU A 448 -24.14 -2.04 8.39
CA LEU A 448 -24.09 -3.50 8.48
C LEU A 448 -25.44 -4.10 8.89
N ASN A 449 -26.17 -3.50 9.83
CA ASN A 449 -27.52 -3.95 10.20
C ASN A 449 -28.50 -3.89 9.02
N LYS A 450 -28.42 -2.84 8.20
CA LYS A 450 -29.26 -2.69 7.01
C LYS A 450 -28.99 -3.82 6.01
N GLU A 451 -27.72 -4.09 5.74
CA GLU A 451 -27.30 -5.12 4.78
C GLU A 451 -27.59 -6.54 5.30
N LEU A 452 -27.36 -6.81 6.59
CA LEU A 452 -27.76 -8.08 7.22
C LEU A 452 -29.27 -8.31 7.08
N SER A 453 -30.08 -7.28 7.35
CA SER A 453 -31.53 -7.36 7.21
C SER A 453 -31.96 -7.61 5.75
N ALA A 454 -31.31 -6.96 4.80
CA ALA A 454 -31.56 -7.16 3.37
C ALA A 454 -31.23 -8.59 2.90
N LEU A 455 -30.22 -9.22 3.51
CA LEU A 455 -29.87 -10.63 3.28
C LEU A 455 -30.70 -11.64 4.09
N GLY A 456 -31.61 -11.19 4.97
CA GLY A 456 -32.33 -12.08 5.88
C GLY A 456 -31.43 -12.73 6.95
N LEU A 457 -30.26 -12.13 7.23
CA LEU A 457 -29.33 -12.53 8.27
C LEU A 457 -29.65 -11.83 9.60
N PRO A 458 -29.31 -12.43 10.76
CA PRO A 458 -29.50 -11.79 12.05
C PRO A 458 -28.67 -10.50 12.14
N THR A 459 -29.31 -9.41 12.57
CA THR A 459 -28.66 -8.12 12.83
C THR A 459 -27.70 -8.21 14.02
N LEU A 460 -26.90 -7.16 14.24
CA LEU A 460 -26.01 -7.07 15.41
C LEU A 460 -26.77 -7.08 16.74
N GLU A 461 -28.04 -6.67 16.78
CA GLU A 461 -28.87 -6.79 18.00
C GLU A 461 -29.37 -8.24 18.21
N GLN A 462 -29.41 -9.05 17.14
CA GLN A 462 -29.91 -10.42 17.15
C GLN A 462 -28.79 -11.47 17.28
N SER A 463 -27.54 -11.12 16.98
CA SER A 463 -26.36 -11.99 17.08
C SER A 463 -25.28 -11.35 17.97
N ASP A 464 -25.18 -11.82 19.21
CA ASP A 464 -24.18 -11.37 20.18
C ASP A 464 -22.75 -11.58 19.67
N GLU A 465 -22.50 -12.70 18.98
CA GLU A 465 -21.18 -13.02 18.45
C GLU A 465 -20.79 -12.07 17.32
N LEU A 466 -21.69 -11.80 16.37
CA LEU A 466 -21.42 -10.87 15.26
C LEU A 466 -21.18 -9.45 15.79
N ASN A 467 -21.96 -9.02 16.78
CA ASN A 467 -21.78 -7.73 17.47
C ASN A 467 -20.45 -7.65 18.21
N ARG A 468 -20.06 -8.72 18.91
CA ARG A 468 -18.77 -8.83 19.60
C ARG A 468 -17.61 -8.74 18.62
N VAL A 469 -17.70 -9.44 17.50
CA VAL A 469 -16.68 -9.42 16.44
C VAL A 469 -16.59 -8.05 15.78
N HIS A 470 -17.70 -7.44 15.37
CA HIS A 470 -17.71 -6.10 14.79
C HIS A 470 -17.10 -5.06 15.74
N ARG A 471 -17.50 -5.08 17.02
CA ARG A 471 -16.88 -4.24 18.07
C ARG A 471 -15.39 -4.51 18.21
N LYS A 472 -14.98 -5.78 18.22
CA LYS A 472 -13.58 -6.17 18.35
C LYS A 472 -12.75 -5.58 17.20
N LEU A 473 -13.22 -5.72 15.96
CA LEU A 473 -12.55 -5.18 14.77
C LEU A 473 -12.40 -3.65 14.85
N PHE A 474 -13.43 -2.94 15.29
CA PHE A 474 -13.36 -1.49 15.48
C PHE A 474 -12.57 -1.04 16.72
N SER A 475 -12.43 -1.91 17.72
CA SER A 475 -11.60 -1.64 18.90
C SER A 475 -10.11 -1.95 18.67
N ALA A 476 -9.78 -2.88 17.76
CA ALA A 476 -8.41 -3.28 17.45
C ALA A 476 -7.63 -2.23 16.63
N PHE A 477 -8.32 -1.25 16.02
CA PHE A 477 -7.71 -0.01 15.53
C PHE A 477 -6.98 0.80 16.63
N ILE A 478 -7.28 0.51 17.90
CA ILE A 478 -6.67 1.13 19.06
C ILE A 478 -5.45 0.27 19.42
N ARG A 479 -4.25 0.78 19.14
CA ARG A 479 -2.95 0.18 19.51
C ARG A 479 -3.02 -0.61 20.83
N ASP A 480 -2.58 -1.87 20.77
CA ASP A 480 -2.11 -2.77 21.86
C ASP A 480 -2.31 -2.28 23.29
N GLY A 481 -3.57 -2.15 23.67
CA GLY A 481 -3.99 -1.86 25.02
C GLY A 481 -5.49 -2.07 25.07
N VAL A 482 -5.94 -2.99 25.91
CA VAL A 482 -7.35 -3.11 26.25
C VAL A 482 -7.79 -1.77 26.83
N VAL A 483 -8.41 -0.91 26.01
CA VAL A 483 -8.98 0.37 26.43
C VAL A 483 -10.48 0.20 26.37
N THR A 484 -11.08 0.07 27.55
CA THR A 484 -12.54 0.03 27.69
C THR A 484 -13.14 1.43 27.41
N PRO A 485 -14.45 1.56 27.11
CA PRO A 485 -15.11 2.85 26.92
C PRO A 485 -14.90 3.85 28.07
N ASN A 486 -14.78 3.35 29.31
CA ASN A 486 -14.47 4.19 30.48
C ASN A 486 -13.06 4.78 30.45
N GLN A 487 -12.12 4.04 29.87
CA GLN A 487 -10.72 4.41 29.77
C GLN A 487 -10.47 5.40 28.61
N THR A 488 -11.43 5.49 27.67
CA THR A 488 -11.48 6.56 26.66
C THR A 488 -11.76 7.91 27.33
N ILE A 489 -12.59 7.94 28.38
CA ILE A 489 -12.91 9.15 29.16
C ILE A 489 -11.71 9.59 30.02
N GLU A 490 -11.04 8.64 30.68
CA GLU A 490 -9.81 8.96 31.43
C GLU A 490 -8.66 9.41 30.51
N ASN A 491 -8.55 8.85 29.30
CA ASN A 491 -7.56 9.30 28.31
C ASN A 491 -7.88 10.68 27.72
N LEU A 492 -9.16 11.07 27.64
CA LEU A 492 -9.59 12.42 27.25
C LEU A 492 -9.14 13.48 28.27
N GLU A 493 -9.06 13.12 29.56
CA GLU A 493 -8.68 14.04 30.64
C GLU A 493 -7.18 13.98 30.99
N ALA A 494 -6.53 12.80 30.85
CA ALA A 494 -5.14 12.56 31.25
C ALA A 494 -4.08 12.78 30.15
N GLY A 495 -4.45 13.32 28.99
CA GLY A 495 -3.53 13.51 27.86
C GLY A 495 -2.36 14.46 28.16
N ARG A 496 -2.56 15.47 29.00
CA ARG A 496 -1.66 16.63 29.13
C ARG A 496 -0.22 16.31 29.56
N GLU A 497 -0.02 15.35 30.47
CA GLU A 497 1.29 15.06 31.07
C GLU A 497 2.18 14.12 30.21
N ARG A 498 1.58 13.26 29.37
CA ARG A 498 2.31 12.31 28.49
C ARG A 498 2.89 12.97 27.22
N HIS A 499 2.62 14.25 26.99
CA HIS A 499 2.80 14.93 25.70
C HIS A 499 4.22 15.41 25.36
N MET A 500 5.09 15.71 26.34
CA MET A 500 6.36 16.40 26.04
C MET A 500 7.47 15.47 25.53
N GLN A 501 7.54 14.22 26.01
CA GLN A 501 8.47 13.21 25.46
C GLN A 501 7.97 12.56 24.16
N ALA A 502 6.65 12.57 23.92
CA ALA A 502 6.04 12.14 22.66
C ALA A 502 6.40 13.07 21.49
N ALA A 503 6.52 14.39 21.73
CA ALA A 503 6.78 15.39 20.70
C ALA A 503 8.14 15.25 19.99
N LEU A 504 9.20 14.86 20.72
CA LEU A 504 10.54 14.68 20.14
C LEU A 504 10.63 13.41 19.27
N HIS A 505 10.06 12.30 19.76
CA HIS A 505 9.93 11.06 18.99
C HIS A 505 9.07 11.26 17.74
N ASP A 506 8.04 12.10 17.84
CA ASP A 506 7.18 12.43 16.72
C ASP A 506 7.91 13.16 15.60
N ARG A 507 8.86 14.04 15.89
CA ARG A 507 9.62 14.73 14.84
C ARG A 507 10.48 13.79 14.00
N GLN A 508 11.20 12.87 14.64
CA GLN A 508 12.00 11.86 13.93
C GLN A 508 11.11 10.94 13.10
N LYS A 509 9.99 10.47 13.68
CA LYS A 509 8.99 9.66 12.96
C LYS A 509 8.37 10.40 11.78
N ASN A 510 8.07 11.68 11.93
CA ASN A 510 7.57 12.53 10.83
C ASN A 510 8.59 12.60 9.71
N ARG A 511 9.84 12.93 10.03
CA ARG A 511 10.92 12.99 9.04
C ARG A 511 11.07 11.66 8.31
N ALA A 512 11.09 10.54 9.02
CA ALA A 512 11.17 9.22 8.41
C ALA A 512 9.97 8.92 7.51
N THR A 513 8.75 9.28 7.94
CA THR A 513 7.52 9.14 7.14
C THR A 513 7.61 10.00 5.87
N GLU A 514 8.09 11.24 5.96
CA GLU A 514 8.27 12.14 4.83
C GLU A 514 9.29 11.62 3.83
N VAL A 515 10.39 11.00 4.29
CA VAL A 515 11.35 10.35 3.41
C VAL A 515 10.73 9.16 2.67
N LEU A 516 9.94 8.34 3.37
CA LEU A 516 9.28 7.16 2.78
C LEU A 516 8.13 7.52 1.82
N THR A 517 7.53 8.71 1.99
CA THR A 517 6.37 9.18 1.20
C THR A 517 6.69 10.28 0.19
N GLY A 518 7.96 10.70 0.07
CA GLY A 518 8.38 11.73 -0.91
C GLY A 518 7.91 13.14 -0.56
N GLN A 519 7.88 13.46 0.73
CA GLN A 519 7.44 14.77 1.25
C GLN A 519 8.55 15.55 1.95
N TYR A 520 9.77 15.01 1.96
CA TYR A 520 10.87 15.58 2.74
C TYR A 520 11.61 16.65 1.93
N GLU A 521 11.49 17.93 2.27
CA GLU A 521 11.98 19.04 1.43
C GLU A 521 13.45 18.98 0.97
N ASN A 522 14.34 18.31 1.73
CA ASN A 522 15.74 18.15 1.37
C ASN A 522 15.98 16.80 0.67
N GLU A 523 15.29 16.58 -0.45
CA GLU A 523 15.37 15.31 -1.19
C GLU A 523 16.75 15.13 -1.84
N GLU A 524 17.30 13.94 -1.66
CA GLU A 524 18.41 13.48 -2.47
C GLU A 524 17.88 12.97 -3.82
N PRO A 525 18.66 13.06 -4.91
CA PRO A 525 18.21 12.62 -6.22
C PRO A 525 17.79 11.16 -6.20
N THR A 526 16.65 10.87 -6.81
CA THR A 526 16.10 9.51 -6.94
C THR A 526 17.13 8.60 -7.63
N PRO A 527 17.42 7.42 -7.06
CA PRO A 527 18.31 6.45 -7.69
C PRO A 527 17.79 6.00 -9.06
N VAL A 528 18.69 5.81 -10.01
CA VAL A 528 18.35 5.38 -11.38
C VAL A 528 18.83 3.96 -11.61
N PHE A 529 17.93 3.08 -12.04
CA PHE A 529 18.25 1.70 -12.41
C PHE A 529 18.21 1.57 -13.93
N ASN A 530 19.37 1.33 -14.53
CA ASN A 530 19.52 1.15 -15.98
C ASN A 530 19.51 -0.34 -16.30
N TRP A 531 18.49 -0.81 -17.02
CA TRP A 531 18.52 -2.17 -17.51
C TRP A 531 19.56 -2.34 -18.61
N VAL A 532 20.56 -3.18 -18.36
CA VAL A 532 21.59 -3.54 -19.33
C VAL A 532 21.09 -4.74 -20.12
N ARG A 533 20.70 -4.49 -21.37
CA ARG A 533 20.23 -5.55 -22.27
C ARG A 533 21.31 -6.63 -22.37
N PRO A 534 20.94 -7.92 -22.28
CA PRO A 534 21.85 -9.01 -22.58
C PRO A 534 22.38 -8.81 -23.99
N THR A 535 23.65 -8.42 -24.13
CA THR A 535 24.29 -8.37 -25.44
C THR A 535 24.41 -9.81 -25.90
N THR A 536 23.87 -10.12 -27.08
CA THR A 536 24.26 -11.32 -27.81
C THR A 536 25.73 -11.11 -28.13
N LEU A 537 26.62 -11.61 -27.28
CA LEU A 537 28.05 -11.62 -27.54
C LEU A 537 28.25 -12.49 -28.78
N THR A 538 28.35 -11.86 -29.94
CA THR A 538 29.00 -12.50 -31.09
C THR A 538 30.47 -12.70 -30.72
N LEU A 539 31.05 -13.83 -31.14
CA LEU A 539 32.44 -14.21 -30.85
C LEU A 539 33.45 -13.09 -31.17
N ASP A 540 33.12 -12.21 -32.12
CA ASP A 540 33.93 -11.04 -32.52
C ASP A 540 34.07 -9.96 -31.42
N THR A 541 33.10 -9.87 -30.51
CA THR A 541 33.15 -8.89 -29.40
C THR A 541 34.11 -9.37 -28.30
N ILE A 542 34.18 -10.69 -28.09
CA ILE A 542 35.06 -11.32 -27.08
C ILE A 542 36.54 -11.17 -27.48
N SER A 543 36.88 -11.20 -28.78
CA SER A 543 38.27 -10.98 -29.23
C SER A 543 38.79 -9.57 -28.97
N SER A 544 37.90 -8.59 -28.76
CA SER A 544 38.28 -7.20 -28.51
C SER A 544 38.66 -6.89 -27.06
N TRP A 545 38.38 -7.82 -26.13
CA TRP A 545 38.62 -7.64 -24.69
C TRP A 545 39.87 -8.39 -24.19
N LEU A 546 40.53 -9.17 -25.06
CA LEU A 546 41.84 -9.72 -24.79
C LEU A 546 42.88 -8.59 -24.93
N PRO A 547 43.71 -8.32 -23.89
CA PRO A 547 44.78 -7.34 -24.01
C PRO A 547 45.75 -7.80 -25.11
N GLN A 548 45.97 -6.96 -26.12
CA GLN A 548 47.06 -7.18 -27.08
C GLN A 548 48.37 -7.14 -26.29
N ALA A 549 49.03 -8.29 -26.19
CA ALA A 549 50.35 -8.38 -25.58
C ALA A 549 51.31 -7.43 -26.33
N PRO A 550 52.12 -6.62 -25.63
CA PRO A 550 53.09 -5.76 -26.30
C PRO A 550 54.15 -6.62 -26.99
N ALA A 551 54.37 -6.32 -28.26
CA ALA A 551 55.46 -6.90 -29.05
C ALA A 551 56.81 -6.49 -28.43
N GLY A 552 57.50 -7.43 -27.79
CA GLY A 552 58.90 -7.24 -27.40
C GLY A 552 59.31 -7.89 -26.09
N LEU A 553 59.42 -9.23 -26.07
CA LEU A 553 60.40 -9.94 -25.24
C LEU A 553 60.57 -11.36 -25.79
N LEU A 554 61.17 -11.44 -26.98
CA LEU A 554 61.81 -12.65 -27.50
C LEU A 554 63.11 -12.88 -26.72
N GLY A 555 63.13 -13.90 -25.86
CA GLY A 555 64.30 -14.26 -25.08
C GLY A 555 64.15 -15.62 -24.40
N ALA A 556 64.40 -16.68 -25.19
CA ALA A 556 64.80 -18.03 -24.78
C ALA A 556 63.83 -18.90 -23.96
N LEU A 557 63.07 -19.77 -24.64
CA LEU A 557 62.79 -21.15 -24.21
C LEU A 557 62.72 -22.08 -25.45
N PRO A 558 63.13 -23.35 -25.34
CA PRO A 558 63.46 -24.19 -26.49
C PRO A 558 62.23 -24.79 -27.20
N VAL A 559 62.38 -24.95 -28.50
CA VAL A 559 61.42 -25.53 -29.46
C VAL A 559 61.23 -27.03 -29.20
N VAL A 560 59.98 -27.46 -29.05
CA VAL A 560 59.56 -28.86 -29.26
C VAL A 560 58.38 -28.84 -30.24
N HIS A 561 58.60 -29.42 -31.41
CA HIS A 561 57.61 -29.55 -32.48
C HIS A 561 56.52 -30.56 -32.11
N ALA A 562 55.26 -30.21 -32.39
CA ALA A 562 54.12 -31.11 -32.38
C ALA A 562 53.97 -31.77 -33.76
N GLU A 563 53.88 -33.10 -33.81
CA GLU A 563 53.34 -33.85 -34.94
C GLU A 563 51.95 -34.39 -34.59
N ALA A 564 51.02 -34.22 -35.52
CA ALA A 564 49.62 -34.62 -35.43
C ALA A 564 49.43 -36.10 -35.82
N PRO A 565 48.48 -36.85 -35.23
CA PRO A 565 48.06 -38.12 -35.77
C PRO A 565 46.81 -37.96 -36.65
N THR A 566 46.92 -38.44 -37.88
CA THR A 566 45.82 -38.72 -38.81
C THR A 566 45.28 -40.13 -38.58
N THR A 567 43.97 -40.27 -38.74
CA THR A 567 43.17 -41.51 -38.68
C THR A 567 43.53 -42.53 -39.76
N PRO A 568 43.16 -43.81 -39.54
CA PRO A 568 42.57 -44.54 -40.66
C PRO A 568 41.30 -45.34 -40.32
N ALA A 569 40.51 -45.54 -41.37
CA ALA A 569 39.21 -46.18 -41.45
C ALA A 569 39.23 -47.71 -41.22
N LEU A 570 38.08 -48.25 -40.78
CA LEU A 570 37.82 -49.68 -40.63
C LEU A 570 36.55 -50.08 -41.40
N THR A 571 36.65 -51.11 -42.24
CA THR A 571 35.56 -52.01 -42.68
C THR A 571 36.20 -53.41 -43.01
N PRO A 572 35.45 -54.50 -43.25
CA PRO A 572 34.96 -55.43 -42.22
C PRO A 572 35.23 -56.93 -42.55
N THR A 573 35.17 -57.85 -41.57
CA THR A 573 34.87 -59.30 -41.83
C THR A 573 34.38 -60.02 -40.57
N ASP A 574 33.14 -60.53 -40.69
CA ASP A 574 32.53 -61.81 -40.28
C ASP A 574 32.90 -62.58 -38.98
N SER A 575 31.80 -62.92 -38.28
CA SER A 575 31.35 -64.26 -37.85
C SER A 575 31.10 -64.49 -36.34
N ASP A 576 29.85 -64.91 -36.10
CA ASP A 576 29.36 -65.85 -35.09
C ASP A 576 28.84 -65.38 -33.71
N SER A 577 27.50 -65.23 -33.70
CA SER A 577 26.53 -65.92 -32.82
C SER A 577 26.42 -65.52 -31.33
N PHE A 578 25.25 -64.97 -30.93
CA PHE A 578 24.19 -65.68 -30.19
C PHE A 578 23.04 -64.73 -29.71
N SER A 579 21.83 -65.04 -30.21
CA SER A 579 20.48 -64.99 -29.59
C SER A 579 19.96 -63.82 -28.72
N LEU A 580 18.87 -63.20 -29.22
CA LEU A 580 17.76 -62.48 -28.56
C LEU A 580 16.78 -63.44 -27.81
N PRO A 581 15.86 -63.02 -26.90
CA PRO A 581 14.61 -62.25 -27.20
C PRO A 581 14.27 -61.13 -26.18
N ALA A 582 13.83 -59.93 -26.61
CA ALA A 582 12.46 -59.51 -26.94
C ALA A 582 11.45 -59.48 -25.76
N HIS A 583 10.98 -58.29 -25.38
CA HIS A 583 9.58 -57.84 -25.54
C HIS A 583 9.30 -56.50 -24.79
N SER A 584 8.80 -55.53 -25.56
CA SER A 584 8.01 -54.34 -25.18
C SER A 584 6.55 -54.74 -24.84
N PRO A 585 5.64 -53.84 -24.38
CA PRO A 585 5.62 -52.37 -24.47
C PRO A 585 6.11 -51.63 -23.22
#